data_AF-A0A937K3N5-F1
#
_entry.id   AF-A0A937K3N5-F1
#
_cell.length_a   1.000
_cell.length_b   1.000
_cell.length_c   1.000
_cell.angle_alpha   90.00
_cell.angle_beta   90.00
_cell.angle_gamma   90.00
#
_symmetry.space_group_name_H-M   'P 1'
#
loop_
_entity.id
_entity.type
_entity.pdbx_description
1 polymer ?
#
loop_
_entity_poly.entity_id
_entity_poly.type
_entity_poly.pdbx_seq_one_letter_code
_entity_poly.pdbx_strand_id
1 'polypeptide(L)'
;MGEFNESEIIQGIKDMNMESFQKLMTHYGKLVYYVASKILNEPYEKESIEECYNDVFMTIWSNIDCFDYNKGNFKAWLISITKYKALNIKRKSLRENNVLEYMDEITSIYNDDLERIENKELINELLDNLEEKDKIIFLKRYLEGVPIKEIGKELGYSEEYIYTRISRAKKKIKRIVGDYNG
;
A
#
# COMPACT_ATOMS: atom_id res chain seq x y z
N MET A 1 -5.16 -29.83 26.59
CA MET A 1 -5.03 -28.52 25.91
C MET A 1 -5.55 -27.48 26.89
N GLY A 2 -4.68 -26.64 27.44
CA GLY A 2 -5.08 -25.61 28.41
C GLY A 2 -6.02 -24.59 27.76
N GLU A 3 -7.02 -24.15 28.52
CA GLU A 3 -7.98 -23.13 28.11
C GLU A 3 -7.27 -21.81 27.75
N PHE A 4 -7.73 -21.12 26.71
CA PHE A 4 -7.15 -19.84 26.30
C PHE A 4 -7.50 -18.77 27.34
N ASN A 5 -6.51 -18.33 28.13
CA ASN A 5 -6.67 -17.23 29.08
C ASN A 5 -6.15 -15.91 28.46
N GLU A 6 -7.08 -15.08 27.97
CA GLU A 6 -6.76 -13.83 27.27
C GLU A 6 -5.93 -12.87 28.13
N SER A 7 -6.26 -12.76 29.42
CA SER A 7 -5.59 -11.83 30.34
C SER A 7 -4.17 -12.25 30.63
N GLU A 8 -3.92 -13.54 30.87
CA GLU A 8 -2.56 -14.07 31.07
C GLU A 8 -1.71 -13.91 29.81
N ILE A 9 -2.30 -14.16 28.64
CA ILE A 9 -1.60 -14.01 27.36
C ILE A 9 -1.24 -12.54 27.12
N ILE A 10 -2.18 -11.62 27.31
CA ILE A 10 -1.92 -10.19 27.12
C ILE A 10 -0.86 -9.70 28.10
N GLN A 11 -0.93 -10.10 29.36
CA GLN A 11 0.09 -9.76 30.34
C GLN A 11 1.47 -10.31 29.93
N GLY A 12 1.54 -11.58 29.50
CA GLY A 12 2.79 -12.14 29.01
C GLY A 12 3.36 -11.39 27.80
N ILE A 13 2.52 -10.88 26.90
CA ILE A 13 3.00 -10.05 25.77
C ILE A 13 3.57 -8.71 26.27
N LYS A 14 2.95 -8.08 27.28
CA LYS A 14 3.50 -6.88 27.93
C LYS A 14 4.86 -7.16 28.57
N ASP A 15 5.04 -8.36 29.09
CA ASP A 15 6.31 -8.85 29.65
C ASP A 15 7.28 -9.38 28.56
N MET A 16 7.02 -9.09 27.28
CA MET A 16 7.83 -9.48 26.12
C MET A 16 8.01 -11.00 25.97
N ASN A 17 7.02 -11.78 26.41
CA ASN A 17 7.01 -13.23 26.28
C ASN A 17 6.54 -13.66 24.87
N MET A 18 7.46 -14.23 24.10
CA MET A 18 7.19 -14.71 22.73
C MET A 18 6.22 -15.89 22.66
N GLU A 19 6.16 -16.73 23.69
CA GLU A 19 5.22 -17.87 23.72
C GLU A 19 3.78 -17.37 23.86
N SER A 20 3.53 -16.37 24.71
CA SER A 20 2.24 -15.70 24.82
C SER A 20 1.83 -15.06 23.50
N PHE A 21 2.76 -14.42 22.80
CA PHE A 21 2.49 -13.84 21.49
C PHE A 21 2.14 -14.91 20.44
N GLN A 22 2.87 -16.04 20.40
CA GLN A 22 2.54 -17.16 19.52
C GLN A 22 1.16 -17.76 19.82
N LYS A 23 0.79 -17.88 21.11
CA LYS A 23 -0.56 -18.31 21.52
C LYS A 23 -1.64 -17.36 21.02
N LEU A 24 -1.39 -16.04 21.13
CA LEU A 24 -2.28 -15.02 20.60
C LEU A 24 -2.45 -15.15 19.08
N MET A 25 -1.35 -15.24 18.34
CA MET A 25 -1.37 -15.43 16.88
C MET A 25 -2.11 -16.70 16.48
N THR A 26 -1.90 -17.80 17.20
CA THR A 26 -2.60 -19.07 16.95
C THR A 26 -4.10 -18.94 17.16
N HIS A 27 -4.52 -18.26 18.23
CA HIS A 27 -5.93 -18.09 18.57
C HIS A 27 -6.64 -17.12 17.62
N TYR A 28 -6.03 -15.96 17.36
CA TYR A 28 -6.66 -14.86 16.64
C TYR A 28 -6.29 -14.77 15.16
N GLY A 29 -5.29 -15.51 14.70
CA GLY A 29 -4.77 -15.40 13.33
C GLY A 29 -5.83 -15.62 12.27
N LYS A 30 -6.70 -16.64 12.43
CA LYS A 30 -7.82 -16.89 11.51
C LYS A 30 -8.80 -15.72 11.45
N LEU A 31 -9.06 -15.06 12.58
CA LEU A 31 -9.95 -13.90 12.64
C LEU A 31 -9.33 -12.69 11.92
N VAL A 32 -8.04 -12.41 12.16
CA VAL A 32 -7.32 -11.33 11.48
C VAL A 32 -7.33 -11.55 9.97
N TYR A 33 -6.98 -12.74 9.53
CA TYR A 33 -6.99 -13.12 8.11
C TYR A 33 -8.39 -12.97 7.49
N TYR A 34 -9.44 -13.44 8.20
CA TYR A 34 -10.83 -13.29 7.74
C TYR A 34 -11.24 -11.82 7.60
N VAL A 35 -10.95 -10.97 8.59
CA VAL A 35 -11.30 -9.54 8.52
C VAL A 35 -10.52 -8.82 7.43
N ALA A 36 -9.22 -9.10 7.30
CA ALA A 36 -8.37 -8.51 6.27
C ALA A 36 -8.88 -8.88 4.86
N SER A 37 -9.15 -10.16 4.59
CA SER A 37 -9.66 -10.64 3.30
C SER A 37 -11.04 -10.08 2.93
N LYS A 38 -11.88 -9.71 3.91
CA LYS A 38 -13.16 -9.03 3.64
C LYS A 38 -13.01 -7.59 3.15
N ILE A 39 -11.88 -6.95 3.45
CA ILE A 39 -11.61 -5.55 3.09
C ILE A 39 -10.72 -5.47 1.85
N LEU A 40 -9.69 -6.33 1.81
CA LEU A 40 -8.79 -6.60 0.71
C LEU A 40 -9.34 -7.78 -0.12
N ASN A 41 -10.58 -7.64 -0.58
CA ASN A 41 -11.19 -8.53 -1.56
C ASN A 41 -10.71 -8.17 -2.97
N GLU A 42 -10.89 -9.04 -3.98
CA GLU A 42 -10.56 -8.79 -5.40
C GLU A 42 -10.64 -7.30 -5.81
N PRO A 43 -9.61 -6.73 -6.46
CA PRO A 43 -8.47 -7.38 -7.15
C PRO A 43 -7.19 -7.57 -6.28
N TYR A 44 -7.30 -7.59 -4.95
CA TYR A 44 -6.12 -7.64 -4.08
C TYR A 44 -5.55 -9.06 -3.98
N GLU A 45 -4.23 -9.17 -4.18
CA GLU A 45 -3.53 -10.45 -4.10
C GLU A 45 -3.43 -10.96 -2.66
N LYS A 46 -3.23 -12.28 -2.54
CA LYS A 46 -2.99 -12.95 -1.25
C LYS A 46 -1.85 -12.30 -0.46
N GLU A 47 -0.83 -11.78 -1.15
CA GLU A 47 0.30 -11.07 -0.56
C GLU A 47 -0.14 -9.84 0.25
N SER A 48 -1.14 -9.08 -0.23
CA SER A 48 -1.67 -7.91 0.51
C SER A 48 -2.35 -8.30 1.82
N ILE A 49 -2.99 -9.48 1.85
CA ILE A 49 -3.63 -10.02 3.05
C ILE A 49 -2.56 -10.48 4.05
N GLU A 50 -1.50 -11.13 3.56
CA GLU A 50 -0.35 -11.55 4.37
C GLU A 50 0.45 -10.36 4.93
N GLU A 51 0.64 -9.30 4.14
CA GLU A 51 1.21 -8.03 4.61
C GLU A 51 0.36 -7.46 5.74
N CYS A 52 -0.95 -7.33 5.53
CA CYS A 52 -1.87 -6.83 6.56
C CYS A 52 -1.81 -7.67 7.84
N TYR A 53 -1.77 -9.00 7.71
CA TYR A 53 -1.69 -9.92 8.84
C TYR A 53 -0.43 -9.66 9.68
N ASN A 54 0.74 -9.61 9.04
CA ASN A 54 2.01 -9.37 9.71
C ASN A 54 2.01 -8.01 10.39
N ASP A 55 1.54 -6.97 9.70
CA ASP A 55 1.46 -5.62 10.22
C ASP A 55 0.59 -5.49 11.47
N VAL A 56 -0.54 -6.20 11.51
CA VAL A 56 -1.43 -6.24 12.67
C VAL A 56 -0.69 -6.81 13.88
N PHE A 57 -0.07 -7.98 13.73
CA PHE A 57 0.60 -8.63 14.85
C PHE A 57 1.85 -7.88 15.30
N MET A 58 2.62 -7.28 14.39
CA MET A 58 3.73 -6.38 14.73
C MET A 58 3.25 -5.13 15.48
N THR A 59 2.11 -4.58 15.09
CA THR A 59 1.50 -3.43 15.79
C THR A 59 1.10 -3.82 17.21
N ILE A 60 0.51 -5.00 17.40
CA ILE A 60 0.14 -5.50 18.72
C ILE A 60 1.38 -5.72 19.58
N TRP A 61 2.38 -6.43 19.08
CA TRP A 61 3.63 -6.69 19.79
C TRP A 61 4.27 -5.39 20.30
N SER A 62 4.29 -4.36 19.45
CA SER A 62 4.95 -3.08 19.77
C SER A 62 4.10 -2.13 20.61
N ASN A 63 2.77 -2.32 20.66
CA ASN A 63 1.84 -1.35 21.28
C ASN A 63 0.80 -2.03 22.19
N ILE A 64 1.09 -3.21 22.73
CA ILE A 64 0.16 -3.96 23.58
C ILE A 64 -0.22 -3.16 24.84
N ASP A 65 0.66 -2.28 25.31
CA ASP A 65 0.42 -1.41 26.46
C ASP A 65 -0.69 -0.38 26.22
N CYS A 66 -1.01 -0.09 24.95
CA CYS A 66 -2.13 0.79 24.61
C CYS A 66 -3.50 0.12 24.80
N PHE A 67 -3.55 -1.22 24.96
CA PHE A 67 -4.80 -1.92 25.23
C PHE A 67 -5.21 -1.79 26.70
N ASP A 68 -6.48 -1.40 26.89
CA ASP A 68 -7.10 -1.16 28.19
C ASP A 68 -8.47 -1.85 28.23
N TYR A 69 -8.62 -2.79 29.16
CA TYR A 69 -9.85 -3.56 29.38
C TYR A 69 -11.05 -2.67 29.74
N ASN A 70 -10.81 -1.47 30.31
CA ASN A 70 -11.89 -0.53 30.63
C ASN A 70 -12.49 0.13 29.37
N LYS A 71 -11.74 0.14 28.26
CA LYS A 71 -12.17 0.76 26.99
C LYS A 71 -12.87 -0.23 26.06
N GLY A 72 -12.82 -1.53 26.36
CA GLY A 72 -13.48 -2.58 25.58
C GLY A 72 -12.75 -3.91 25.65
N ASN A 73 -13.28 -4.90 24.91
CA ASN A 73 -12.63 -6.21 24.82
C ASN A 73 -11.52 -6.23 23.75
N PHE A 74 -10.54 -7.11 23.96
CA PHE A 74 -9.36 -7.21 23.10
C PHE A 74 -9.71 -7.56 21.66
N LYS A 75 -10.68 -8.48 21.46
CA LYS A 75 -11.14 -8.88 20.13
C LYS A 75 -11.64 -7.69 19.30
N ALA A 76 -12.40 -6.77 19.90
CA ALA A 76 -12.87 -5.56 19.21
C ALA A 76 -11.73 -4.58 18.88
N TRP A 77 -10.76 -4.45 19.78
CA TRP A 77 -9.55 -3.65 19.56
C TRP A 77 -8.70 -4.22 18.42
N LEU A 78 -8.44 -5.53 18.42
CA LEU A 78 -7.77 -6.28 17.36
C LEU A 78 -8.44 -6.08 15.99
N ILE A 79 -9.77 -6.22 15.94
CA ILE A 79 -10.55 -6.00 14.70
C ILE A 79 -10.38 -4.57 14.21
N SER A 80 -10.33 -3.58 15.11
CA SER A 80 -10.16 -2.17 14.75
C SER A 80 -8.78 -1.90 14.13
N ILE A 81 -7.72 -2.46 14.71
CA ILE A 81 -6.36 -2.41 14.13
C ILE A 81 -6.34 -3.06 12.75
N THR A 82 -6.93 -4.25 12.63
CA THR A 82 -7.00 -4.99 11.36
C THR A 82 -7.71 -4.20 10.27
N LYS A 83 -8.87 -3.61 10.60
CA LYS A 83 -9.62 -2.75 9.68
C LYS A 83 -8.80 -1.54 9.24
N TYR A 84 -8.14 -0.88 10.19
CA TYR A 84 -7.32 0.30 9.90
C TYR A 84 -6.18 -0.05 8.94
N LYS A 85 -5.43 -1.13 9.21
CA LYS A 85 -4.32 -1.59 8.37
C LYS A 85 -4.78 -1.98 6.97
N ALA A 86 -5.83 -2.80 6.87
CA ALA A 86 -6.39 -3.23 5.59
C ALA A 86 -6.92 -2.03 4.77
N LEU A 87 -7.61 -1.07 5.39
CA LEU A 87 -8.06 0.14 4.70
C LEU A 87 -6.90 1.02 4.25
N ASN A 88 -5.80 1.07 5.00
CA ASN A 88 -4.62 1.81 4.61
C ASN A 88 -3.97 1.21 3.35
N ILE A 89 -3.79 -0.12 3.32
CA ILE A 89 -3.32 -0.86 2.14
C ILE A 89 -4.25 -0.61 0.96
N LYS A 90 -5.57 -0.71 1.17
CA LYS A 90 -6.59 -0.43 0.15
C LYS A 90 -6.48 0.99 -0.43
N ARG A 91 -6.30 2.01 0.42
CA ARG A 91 -6.14 3.40 -0.03
C ARG A 91 -4.83 3.62 -0.78
N LYS A 92 -3.74 2.99 -0.33
CA LYS A 92 -2.44 3.04 -1.02
C LYS A 92 -2.55 2.43 -2.42
N SER A 93 -3.14 1.24 -2.51
CA SER A 93 -3.39 0.55 -3.79
C SER A 93 -4.34 1.33 -4.70
N LEU A 94 -5.46 1.89 -4.21
CA LEU A 94 -6.34 2.72 -5.05
C LEU A 94 -5.65 3.96 -5.62
N ARG A 95 -4.69 4.54 -4.88
CA ARG A 95 -3.86 5.65 -5.38
C ARG A 95 -2.83 5.18 -6.42
N GLU A 96 -2.43 3.92 -6.38
CA GLU A 96 -1.49 3.30 -7.32
C GLU A 96 -2.22 2.77 -8.58
N ASN A 97 -3.38 2.12 -8.43
CA ASN A 97 -4.20 1.53 -9.48
C ASN A 97 -4.90 2.56 -10.37
N ASN A 98 -5.47 3.63 -9.79
CA ASN A 98 -5.97 4.76 -10.60
C ASN A 98 -4.89 5.32 -11.53
N VAL A 99 -3.62 5.06 -11.23
CA VAL A 99 -2.53 5.53 -12.05
C VAL A 99 -2.06 4.47 -13.03
N LEU A 100 -2.09 3.18 -12.66
CA LEU A 100 -1.87 2.12 -13.63
C LEU A 100 -2.89 2.21 -14.78
N GLU A 101 -4.17 2.48 -14.49
CA GLU A 101 -5.23 2.58 -15.50
C GLU A 101 -4.98 3.72 -16.51
N TYR A 102 -4.59 4.92 -16.05
CA TYR A 102 -4.16 5.99 -16.96
C TYR A 102 -2.82 5.69 -17.66
N MET A 103 -1.95 4.87 -17.07
CA MET A 103 -0.70 4.46 -17.71
C MET A 103 -0.93 3.40 -18.79
N ASP A 104 -1.90 2.52 -18.64
CA ASP A 104 -2.30 1.56 -19.67
C ASP A 104 -2.92 2.29 -20.86
N GLU A 105 -3.72 3.34 -20.63
CA GLU A 105 -4.16 4.26 -21.69
C GLU A 105 -2.96 4.93 -22.38
N ILE A 106 -2.04 5.55 -21.63
CA ILE A 106 -0.85 6.22 -22.20
C ILE A 106 0.05 5.24 -22.96
N THR A 107 0.22 4.02 -22.46
CA THR A 107 1.07 2.98 -23.06
C THR A 107 0.42 2.36 -24.29
N SER A 108 -0.91 2.17 -24.27
CA SER A 108 -1.69 1.75 -25.43
C SER A 108 -1.61 2.81 -26.54
N ILE A 109 -1.76 4.09 -26.20
CA ILE A 109 -1.63 5.22 -27.11
C ILE A 109 -0.21 5.31 -27.71
N TYR A 110 0.82 4.99 -26.93
CA TYR A 110 2.22 5.05 -27.38
C TYR A 110 2.61 3.90 -28.33
N ASN A 111 1.96 2.73 -28.19
CA ASN A 111 2.30 1.49 -28.91
C ASN A 111 1.45 1.24 -30.17
N ASP A 112 0.40 2.02 -30.42
CA ASP A 112 -0.45 1.85 -31.61
C ASP A 112 0.06 2.68 -32.80
N ASP A 113 0.24 2.04 -33.96
CA ASP A 113 1.03 2.59 -35.08
C ASP A 113 0.23 3.53 -36.02
N LEU A 114 -1.10 3.64 -35.87
CA LEU A 114 -1.98 4.37 -36.80
C LEU A 114 -2.50 5.75 -36.31
N GLU A 115 -2.55 6.03 -35.00
CA GLU A 115 -2.98 7.33 -34.42
C GLU A 115 -1.80 8.26 -34.04
N ARG A 116 -0.65 8.03 -34.67
CA ARG A 116 0.67 8.24 -34.05
C ARG A 116 1.22 9.66 -34.02
N ILE A 117 0.63 10.63 -34.73
CA ILE A 117 1.19 11.99 -34.83
C ILE A 117 0.55 12.92 -33.81
N GLU A 118 -0.77 12.87 -33.63
CA GLU A 118 -1.49 13.76 -32.72
C GLU A 118 -1.24 13.40 -31.24
N ASN A 119 -1.11 12.10 -30.93
CA ASN A 119 -0.93 11.63 -29.56
C ASN A 119 0.51 11.73 -29.02
N LYS A 120 1.54 11.72 -29.89
CA LYS A 120 2.94 11.87 -29.47
C LYS A 120 3.27 13.27 -28.98
N GLU A 121 2.69 14.29 -29.60
CA GLU A 121 2.87 15.68 -29.20
C GLU A 121 2.26 15.93 -27.82
N LEU A 122 1.06 15.40 -27.56
CA LEU A 122 0.41 15.44 -26.25
C LEU A 122 1.24 14.74 -25.17
N ILE A 123 1.79 13.55 -25.44
CA ILE A 123 2.65 12.84 -24.49
C ILE A 123 3.94 13.62 -24.21
N ASN A 124 4.56 14.21 -25.23
CA ASN A 124 5.74 15.05 -25.05
C ASN A 124 5.42 16.31 -24.23
N GLU A 125 4.29 16.97 -24.50
CA GLU A 125 3.81 18.13 -23.74
C GLU A 125 3.53 17.77 -22.27
N LEU A 126 2.89 16.62 -22.02
CA LEU A 126 2.63 16.11 -20.67
C LEU A 126 3.93 15.89 -19.89
N LEU A 127 4.94 15.33 -20.56
CA LEU A 127 6.25 15.05 -19.97
C LEU A 127 7.11 16.31 -19.79
N ASP A 128 6.98 17.32 -20.66
CA ASP A 128 7.72 18.57 -20.58
C ASP A 128 7.20 19.51 -19.48
N ASN A 129 5.95 19.31 -19.04
CA ASN A 129 5.39 19.99 -17.86
C ASN A 129 5.84 19.38 -16.51
N LEU A 130 6.59 18.28 -16.55
CA LEU A 130 7.20 17.68 -15.37
C LEU A 130 8.57 18.31 -15.08
N GLU A 131 8.93 18.40 -13.79
CA GLU A 131 10.32 18.69 -13.45
C GLU A 131 11.20 17.54 -13.96
N GLU A 132 12.41 17.83 -14.41
CA GLU A 132 13.33 16.83 -14.98
C GLU A 132 13.50 15.60 -14.06
N LYS A 133 13.60 15.82 -12.75
CA LYS A 133 13.67 14.75 -11.75
C LYS A 133 12.39 13.92 -11.66
N ASP A 134 11.22 14.56 -11.77
CA ASP A 134 9.93 13.87 -11.77
C ASP A 134 9.79 13.03 -13.05
N LYS A 135 10.20 13.58 -14.21
CA LYS A 135 10.21 12.90 -15.52
C LYS A 135 11.10 11.66 -15.51
N ILE A 136 12.36 11.78 -15.05
CA ILE A 136 13.31 10.65 -15.00
C ILE A 136 12.78 9.53 -14.10
N ILE A 137 12.34 9.87 -12.87
CA ILE A 137 11.81 8.89 -11.93
C ILE A 137 10.56 8.20 -12.50
N PHE A 138 9.71 8.96 -13.18
CA PHE A 138 8.48 8.48 -13.77
C PHE A 138 8.75 7.52 -14.94
N LEU A 139 9.64 7.90 -15.88
CA LEU A 139 10.03 7.04 -17.00
C LEU A 139 10.70 5.74 -16.52
N LYS A 140 11.63 5.83 -15.57
CA LYS A 140 12.27 4.63 -15.00
C LYS A 140 11.26 3.67 -14.39
N ARG A 141 10.27 4.21 -13.66
CA ARG A 141 9.26 3.37 -13.01
C ARG A 141 8.28 2.74 -14.00
N TYR A 142 7.81 3.51 -14.97
CA TYR A 142 6.64 3.15 -15.79
C TYR A 142 6.98 2.70 -17.20
N LEU A 143 8.04 3.24 -17.81
CA LEU A 143 8.50 2.84 -19.14
C LEU A 143 9.55 1.73 -19.07
N GLU A 144 10.52 1.87 -18.16
CA GLU A 144 11.60 0.89 -17.99
C GLU A 144 11.25 -0.23 -16.99
N GLY A 145 10.14 -0.09 -16.25
CA GLY A 145 9.67 -1.10 -15.30
C GLY A 145 10.53 -1.25 -14.04
N VAL A 146 11.42 -0.30 -13.75
CA VAL A 146 12.39 -0.39 -12.65
C VAL A 146 11.67 -0.30 -11.29
N PRO A 147 11.93 -1.21 -10.34
CA PRO A 147 11.38 -1.13 -8.99
C PRO A 147 11.77 0.16 -8.26
N ILE A 148 10.85 0.75 -7.47
CA ILE A 148 11.08 2.01 -6.72
C ILE A 148 12.34 1.95 -5.84
N LYS A 149 12.59 0.80 -5.23
CA LYS A 149 13.78 0.53 -4.42
C LYS A 149 15.07 0.64 -5.23
N GLU A 150 15.05 0.18 -6.48
CA GLU A 150 16.22 0.25 -7.38
C GLU A 150 16.41 1.65 -7.94
N ILE A 151 15.31 2.36 -8.27
CA ILE A 151 15.35 3.78 -8.65
C ILE A 151 15.94 4.63 -7.52
N GLY A 152 15.54 4.38 -6.27
CA GLY A 152 16.09 5.07 -5.10
C GLY A 152 17.59 4.83 -4.95
N LYS A 153 18.05 3.58 -5.11
CA LYS A 153 19.48 3.24 -5.09
C LYS A 153 20.26 3.91 -6.22
N GLU A 154 19.74 3.85 -7.45
CA GLU A 154 20.40 4.40 -8.64
C GLU A 154 20.54 5.92 -8.54
N LEU A 155 19.51 6.61 -8.07
CA LEU A 155 19.46 8.07 -8.00
C LEU A 155 19.94 8.64 -6.66
N GLY A 156 20.28 7.80 -5.68
CA GLY A 156 20.74 8.22 -4.36
C GLY A 156 19.66 8.84 -3.47
N TYR A 157 18.39 8.42 -3.63
CA TYR A 157 17.25 8.93 -2.86
C TYR A 157 16.54 7.84 -2.06
N SER A 158 15.83 8.24 -0.99
CA SER A 158 14.98 7.31 -0.24
C SER A 158 13.76 6.87 -1.06
N GLU A 159 13.25 5.67 -0.78
CA GLU A 159 12.04 5.17 -1.45
C GLU A 159 10.86 6.14 -1.26
N GLU A 160 10.70 6.72 -0.07
CA GLU A 160 9.67 7.72 0.24
C GLU A 160 9.78 9.00 -0.62
N TYR A 161 11.00 9.44 -0.91
CA TYR A 161 11.25 10.55 -1.82
C TYR A 161 10.82 10.19 -3.26
N ILE A 162 11.16 8.98 -3.72
CA ILE A 162 10.74 8.47 -5.04
C ILE A 162 9.20 8.39 -5.12
N TYR A 163 8.53 7.84 -4.11
CA TYR A 163 7.06 7.81 -4.03
C TYR A 163 6.44 9.21 -4.10
N THR A 164 7.02 10.18 -3.41
CA THR A 164 6.54 11.57 -3.40
C THR A 164 6.64 12.20 -4.79
N ARG A 165 7.77 11.99 -5.47
CA ARG A 165 8.05 12.50 -6.82
C ARG A 165 7.12 11.88 -7.86
N ILE A 166 6.96 10.57 -7.81
CA ILE A 166 5.98 9.83 -8.62
C ILE A 166 4.58 10.41 -8.41
N SER A 167 4.13 10.60 -7.16
CA SER A 167 2.80 11.16 -6.93
C SER A 167 2.63 12.58 -7.47
N ARG A 168 3.68 13.41 -7.48
CA ARG A 168 3.61 14.76 -8.03
C ARG A 168 3.47 14.72 -9.56
N ALA A 169 4.30 13.90 -10.22
CA ALA A 169 4.22 13.69 -11.67
C ALA A 169 2.81 13.27 -12.09
N LYS A 170 2.24 12.28 -11.38
CA LYS A 170 0.89 11.76 -11.63
C LYS A 170 -0.21 12.81 -11.47
N LYS A 171 -0.11 13.66 -10.44
CA LYS A 171 -1.08 14.76 -10.22
C LYS A 171 -1.02 15.80 -11.33
N LYS A 172 0.18 16.10 -11.85
CA LYS A 172 0.35 17.03 -12.96
C LYS A 172 -0.23 16.47 -14.25
N ILE A 173 0.13 15.23 -14.59
CA ILE A 173 -0.42 14.53 -15.77
C ILE A 173 -1.95 14.47 -15.70
N LYS A 174 -2.52 14.09 -14.54
CA LYS A 174 -3.98 14.03 -14.36
C LYS A 174 -4.69 15.37 -14.59
N ARG A 175 -4.08 16.49 -14.20
CA ARG A 175 -4.68 17.81 -14.45
C ARG A 175 -4.75 18.11 -15.93
N ILE A 176 -3.62 17.92 -16.63
CA ILE A 176 -3.52 18.23 -18.06
C ILE A 176 -4.46 17.33 -18.87
N VAL A 177 -4.51 16.02 -18.58
CA VAL A 177 -5.43 15.09 -19.25
C VAL A 177 -6.90 15.36 -18.89
N GLY A 178 -7.17 15.80 -17.66
CA GLY A 178 -8.52 16.21 -17.24
C GLY A 178 -9.01 17.47 -17.96
N ASP A 179 -8.11 18.38 -18.32
CA ASP A 179 -8.41 19.60 -19.07
C ASP A 179 -8.63 19.33 -20.58
N TYR A 180 -8.10 18.21 -21.11
CA TYR A 180 -8.29 17.79 -22.52
C TYR A 180 -9.63 17.09 -22.79
N ASN A 181 -10.25 16.51 -21.75
CA ASN A 181 -11.54 15.79 -21.84
C ASN A 181 -12.75 16.68 -21.45
N GLY A 182 -12.56 18.00 -21.40
CA GLY A 182 -13.56 19.01 -21.04
C GLY A 182 -14.04 19.83 -22.22
#